data_AF-T1CFR2-F1
#
_entry.id   AF-T1CFR2-F1
#
_cell.length_a   1.000
_cell.length_b   1.000
_cell.length_c   1.000
_cell.angle_alpha   90.00
_cell.angle_beta   90.00
_cell.angle_gamma   90.00
#
_symmetry.space_group_name_H-M   'P 1'
#
loop_
_entity.id
_entity.type
_entity.pdbx_description
1 polymer ?
#
loop_
_entity_poly.entity_id
_entity_poly.type
_entity_poly.pdbx_seq_one_letter_code
_entity_poly.pdbx_strand_id
1 'polypeptide(L)'
;NYRWYDQGSLERLRFIKLAHSGGFSLNDIRAMLEPGDGSSLQCRRVGELIAHRLEKVKTQINELRRLEKVLTRELALCRAGKSPRCAVVDELRIAAKQSRD
;
A
#
# COMPACT_ATOMS: atom_id res chain seq x y z
N ASN A 1 -18.23 32.67 -9.51
CA ASN A 1 -19.09 31.50 -9.26
C ASN A 1 -18.61 30.82 -7.97
N TYR A 2 -19.26 31.08 -6.83
CA TYR A 2 -18.85 30.56 -5.52
C TYR A 2 -19.73 29.37 -5.12
N ARG A 3 -19.11 28.30 -4.61
CA ARG A 3 -19.83 27.15 -4.04
C ARG A 3 -19.96 27.31 -2.54
N TRP A 4 -21.16 27.07 -2.01
CA TRP A 4 -21.45 27.09 -0.58
C TRP A 4 -21.47 25.64 -0.09
N TYR A 5 -20.76 25.38 1.01
CA TYR A 5 -20.63 24.06 1.61
C TYR A 5 -21.12 24.11 3.04
N ASP A 6 -21.96 23.14 3.38
CA ASP A 6 -22.51 22.96 4.72
C ASP A 6 -21.66 21.95 5.53
N GLN A 7 -22.10 21.68 6.77
CA GLN A 7 -21.43 20.73 7.64
C GLN A 7 -21.43 19.30 7.06
N GLY A 8 -22.51 18.88 6.39
CA GLY A 8 -22.58 17.57 5.73
C GLY A 8 -21.54 17.41 4.63
N SER A 9 -21.26 18.49 3.89
CA SER A 9 -20.20 18.53 2.89
C SER A 9 -18.81 18.31 3.52
N LEU A 10 -18.57 18.90 4.69
CA LEU A 10 -17.30 18.71 5.42
C LEU A 10 -17.15 17.28 5.95
N GLU A 11 -18.21 16.69 6.51
CA GLU A 11 -18.20 15.31 6.99
C GLU A 11 -17.93 14.32 5.86
N ARG A 12 -18.60 14.49 4.71
CA ARG A 12 -18.35 13.69 3.51
C ARG A 12 -16.90 13.83 3.03
N LEU A 13 -16.33 15.03 3.04
CA LEU A 13 -14.94 15.24 2.65
C LEU A 13 -13.97 14.54 3.60
N ARG A 14 -14.21 14.60 4.91
CA ARG A 14 -13.40 13.89 5.92
C ARG A 14 -13.45 12.38 5.70
N PHE A 15 -14.63 11.83 5.44
CA PHE A 15 -14.80 10.42 5.11
C PHE A 15 -13.98 10.02 3.88
N ILE A 16 -14.11 10.76 2.78
CA ILE A 16 -13.36 10.51 1.54
C ILE A 16 -11.86 10.56 1.80
N LYS A 17 -11.39 11.58 2.53
CA LYS A 17 -9.96 11.75 2.85
C LYS A 17 -9.43 10.57 3.67
N LEU A 18 -10.17 10.14 4.69
CA LEU A 18 -9.78 9.02 5.54
C LEU A 18 -9.74 7.71 4.75
N ALA A 19 -10.80 7.39 4.02
CA ALA A 19 -10.87 6.17 3.21
C ALA A 19 -9.78 6.14 2.12
N HIS A 20 -9.55 7.26 1.44
CA HIS A 20 -8.48 7.35 0.45
C HIS A 20 -7.10 7.16 1.08
N SER A 21 -6.84 7.73 2.27
CA SER A 21 -5.59 7.49 3.00
C SER A 21 -5.40 6.03 3.44
N GLY A 22 -6.51 5.30 3.67
CA GLY A 22 -6.49 3.85 3.89
C GLY A 22 -6.17 3.02 2.64
N GLY A 23 -6.08 3.67 1.47
CA GLY A 23 -5.79 3.04 0.17
C GLY A 23 -7.01 2.40 -0.49
N PHE A 24 -8.21 2.86 -0.15
CA PHE A 24 -9.41 2.59 -0.94
C PHE A 24 -9.41 3.46 -2.21
N SER A 25 -9.84 2.88 -3.33
CA SER A 25 -9.98 3.62 -4.58
C SER A 25 -11.19 4.56 -4.53
N LEU A 26 -11.24 5.56 -5.41
CA LEU A 26 -12.42 6.43 -5.52
C LEU A 26 -13.71 5.65 -5.87
N ASN A 27 -13.60 4.50 -6.55
CA ASN A 27 -14.73 3.64 -6.84
C ASN A 27 -15.23 2.93 -5.56
N ASP A 28 -14.32 2.41 -4.73
CA ASP A 28 -14.67 1.80 -3.44
C ASP A 28 -15.33 2.84 -2.53
N ILE A 29 -14.76 4.04 -2.46
CA ILE A 29 -15.29 5.15 -1.65
C ILE A 29 -16.68 5.58 -2.15
N ARG A 30 -16.88 5.61 -3.48
CA ARG A 30 -18.20 5.90 -4.06
C ARG A 30 -19.21 4.86 -3.59
N ALA A 31 -18.88 3.57 -3.66
CA ALA A 31 -19.76 2.48 -3.22
C ALA A 31 -20.07 2.56 -1.71
N MET A 32 -19.12 2.99 -0.89
CA MET A 32 -19.36 3.20 0.55
C MET A 32 -20.28 4.40 0.84
N LEU A 33 -20.31 5.39 -0.04
CA LEU A 33 -21.14 6.59 0.08
C LEU A 33 -22.52 6.45 -0.55
N GLU A 34 -22.80 5.36 -1.28
CA GLU A 34 -24.13 5.09 -1.80
C GLU A 34 -25.11 5.01 -0.63
N PRO A 35 -26.22 5.78 -0.64
CA PRO A 35 -27.24 5.70 0.39
C PRO A 35 -27.71 4.25 0.50
N GLY A 36 -27.50 3.65 1.67
CA GLY A 36 -28.06 2.35 1.97
C GLY A 36 -29.54 2.49 2.24
N ASP A 37 -30.29 1.46 1.90
CA ASP A 37 -31.64 1.20 2.40
C ASP A 37 -31.63 0.74 3.88
N GLY A 38 -30.50 0.91 4.59
CA GLY A 38 -30.29 0.38 5.94
C GLY A 38 -30.20 -1.16 5.98
N SER A 39 -30.11 -1.83 4.82
CA SER A 39 -30.11 -3.28 4.76
C SER A 39 -28.74 -3.90 5.10
N SER A 40 -28.79 -5.17 5.52
CA SER A 40 -27.62 -6.03 5.70
C SER A 40 -26.77 -6.17 4.42
N LEU A 41 -27.31 -5.84 3.24
CA LEU A 41 -26.60 -5.90 1.96
C LEU A 41 -25.53 -4.81 1.85
N GLN A 42 -25.78 -3.60 2.34
CA GLN A 42 -24.79 -2.52 2.31
C GLN A 42 -23.58 -2.88 3.18
N CYS A 43 -23.84 -3.37 4.40
CA CYS A 43 -22.78 -3.80 5.32
C CYS A 43 -21.94 -4.94 4.70
N ARG A 44 -22.59 -5.91 4.05
CA ARG A 44 -21.89 -7.00 3.34
C ARG A 44 -20.97 -6.49 2.23
N ARG A 45 -21.48 -5.60 1.36
CA ARG A 45 -20.71 -5.01 0.26
C ARG A 45 -19.49 -4.23 0.77
N VAL A 46 -19.68 -3.40 1.80
CA VAL A 46 -18.56 -2.67 2.43
C VAL A 46 -17.56 -3.64 3.07
N GLY A 47 -18.04 -4.72 3.68
CA GLY A 47 -17.21 -5.79 4.21
C GLY A 47 -16.32 -6.44 3.15
N GLU A 48 -16.84 -6.71 1.96
CA GLU A 48 -16.08 -7.25 0.83
C GLU A 48 -14.97 -6.27 0.37
N LEU A 49 -15.27 -4.97 0.29
CA LEU A 49 -14.27 -3.95 -0.03
C LEU A 49 -13.14 -3.91 1.00
N ILE A 50 -13.49 -3.98 2.28
CA ILE A 50 -12.51 -4.01 3.39
C ILE A 50 -11.67 -5.29 3.31
N ALA A 51 -12.28 -6.45 3.10
CA ALA A 51 -11.57 -7.73 2.99
C ALA A 51 -10.57 -7.72 1.83
N HIS A 52 -10.97 -7.21 0.66
CA HIS A 52 -10.07 -7.07 -0.48
C HIS A 52 -8.89 -6.14 -0.20
N ARG A 53 -9.15 -4.99 0.44
CA ARG A 53 -8.08 -4.06 0.82
C ARG A 53 -7.14 -4.69 1.84
N LEU A 54 -7.67 -5.42 2.81
CA LEU A 54 -6.88 -6.12 3.81
C LEU A 54 -5.92 -7.14 3.17
N GLU A 55 -6.39 -7.93 2.21
CA GLU A 55 -5.53 -8.89 1.51
C GLU A 55 -4.42 -8.20 0.71
N LYS A 56 -4.72 -7.09 0.01
CA LYS A 56 -3.68 -6.29 -0.65
C LYS A 56 -2.63 -5.75 0.32
N VAL A 57 -3.06 -5.26 1.49
CA VAL A 57 -2.15 -4.77 2.53
C VAL A 57 -1.27 -5.90 3.07
N LYS A 58 -1.83 -7.08 3.33
CA LYS A 58 -1.05 -8.26 3.77
C LYS A 58 0.01 -8.66 2.73
N THR A 59 -0.36 -8.67 1.45
CA THR A 59 0.58 -8.95 0.36
C THR A 59 1.72 -7.93 0.33
N GLN A 60 1.39 -6.64 0.39
CA GLN A 60 2.39 -5.57 0.40
C GLN A 60 3.32 -5.67 1.63
N ILE A 61 2.79 -5.99 2.81
CA ILE A 61 3.62 -6.22 4.02
C ILE A 61 4.59 -7.38 3.80
N ASN A 62 4.13 -8.49 3.21
CA ASN A 62 4.98 -9.64 2.95
C ASN A 62 6.10 -9.32 1.95
N GLU A 63 5.80 -8.55 0.90
CA GLU A 63 6.80 -8.06 -0.06
C GLU A 63 7.81 -7.14 0.61
N LEU A 64 7.36 -6.17 1.41
CA LEU A 64 8.23 -5.24 2.13
C LEU A 64 9.12 -5.97 3.14
N ARG A 65 8.60 -6.98 3.85
CA ARG A 65 9.41 -7.82 4.74
C ARG A 65 10.48 -8.62 4.01
N ARG A 66 10.20 -9.09 2.78
CA ARG A 66 11.22 -9.76 1.95
C ARG A 66 12.30 -8.78 1.54
N LEU A 67 11.92 -7.58 1.11
CA LEU A 67 12.87 -6.53 0.75
C LEU A 67 13.72 -6.09 1.95
N GLU A 68 13.09 -5.90 3.11
CA GLU A 68 13.77 -5.57 4.37
C GLU A 68 14.86 -6.59 4.71
N LYS A 69 14.57 -7.89 4.60
CA LYS A 69 15.56 -8.96 4.84
C LYS A 69 16.75 -8.86 3.90
N VAL A 70 16.50 -8.63 2.61
CA VAL A 70 17.57 -8.44 1.61
C VAL A 70 18.42 -7.23 1.98
N LEU A 71 17.79 -6.07 2.18
CA LEU A 71 18.50 -4.83 2.54
C LEU A 71 19.31 -4.98 3.84
N THR A 72 18.79 -5.72 4.82
CA THR A 72 19.48 -5.99 6.09
C THR A 72 20.73 -6.86 5.86
N ARG A 73 20.63 -7.91 5.03
CA ARG A 73 21.78 -8.75 4.65
C ARG A 73 22.85 -7.93 3.94
N GLU A 74 22.46 -7.17 2.92
CA GLU A 74 23.38 -6.34 2.15
C GLU A 74 24.08 -5.30 3.04
N LEU A 75 23.34 -4.65 3.95
CA LEU A 75 23.93 -3.71 4.91
C LEU A 75 24.93 -4.39 5.85
N ALA A 76 24.66 -5.62 6.30
CA ALA A 76 25.58 -6.37 7.14
C ALA A 76 26.88 -6.71 6.41
N LEU A 77 26.80 -7.09 5.12
CA LEU A 77 27.96 -7.34 4.26
C LEU A 77 28.81 -6.08 4.09
N CYS A 78 28.18 -4.93 3.84
CA CYS A 78 28.87 -3.63 3.78
C CYS A 78 29.61 -3.32 5.09
N ARG A 79 28.96 -3.52 6.25
CA ARG A 79 29.52 -3.22 7.57
C ARG A 79 30.65 -4.16 7.99
N ALA A 80 30.68 -5.39 7.48
CA ALA A 80 31.70 -6.36 7.84
C ALA A 80 33.12 -5.94 7.39
N GLY A 81 33.26 -5.02 6.44
CA GLY A 81 34.52 -4.32 6.16
C GLY A 81 35.71 -5.17 5.69
N LYS A 82 35.48 -6.42 5.26
CA LYS A 82 36.55 -7.40 4.98
C LYS A 82 37.22 -7.25 3.61
N SER A 83 36.88 -6.21 2.84
CA SER A 83 37.37 -6.04 1.46
C SER A 83 37.45 -4.55 1.11
N PRO A 84 38.46 -4.12 0.32
CA PRO A 84 38.52 -2.77 -0.25
C PRO A 84 37.41 -2.50 -1.29
N ARG A 85 36.67 -3.54 -1.70
CA ARG A 85 35.51 -3.47 -2.61
C ARG A 85 34.23 -3.88 -1.89
N CYS A 86 33.13 -3.21 -2.21
CA CYS A 86 31.81 -3.51 -1.66
C CYS A 86 31.25 -4.83 -2.24
N ALA A 87 31.09 -5.84 -1.38
CA ALA A 87 30.58 -7.16 -1.76
C ALA A 87 29.19 -7.09 -2.42
N VAL A 88 28.32 -6.20 -1.94
CA VAL A 88 26.97 -5.97 -2.51
C VAL A 88 27.04 -5.52 -3.96
N VAL A 89 27.93 -4.57 -4.27
CA VAL A 89 28.11 -4.05 -5.64
C VAL A 89 28.66 -5.15 -6.55
N ASP A 90 29.53 -6.00 -6.05
CA ASP A 90 30.08 -7.13 -6.81
C ASP A 90 29.00 -8.21 -7.06
N GLU A 91 28.17 -8.55 -6.06
CA GLU A 91 27.00 -9.46 -6.23
C GLU A 91 26.02 -8.92 -7.28
N LEU A 92 25.66 -7.63 -7.21
CA LEU A 92 24.75 -6.99 -8.18
C LEU A 92 25.32 -6.96 -9.60
N ARG A 93 26.64 -6.74 -9.74
CA ARG A 93 27.32 -6.80 -11.05
C ARG A 93 27.30 -8.21 -11.66
N ILE A 94 27.39 -9.25 -10.82
CA ILE A 94 27.30 -10.64 -11.26
C ILE A 94 25.86 -10.96 -11.71
N ALA A 95 24.87 -10.63 -10.88
CA ALA A 95 23.45 -10.85 -11.21
C ALA A 95 23.03 -10.13 -12.50
N ALA A 96 23.46 -8.88 -12.69
CA ALA A 96 23.17 -8.10 -13.91
C ALA A 96 23.80 -8.67 -15.19
N LYS A 97 24.87 -9.48 -15.08
CA LYS A 97 25.44 -10.21 -16.21
C LYS A 97 24.61 -11.44 -16.56
N GLN A 98 24.02 -12.10 -15.56
CA GLN A 98 23.21 -13.32 -15.73
C GLN A 98 21.81 -13.05 -16.29
N SER A 99 21.26 -11.84 -16.12
CA SER A 99 19.96 -11.46 -16.69
C SER A 99 20.01 -11.03 -18.16
N ARG A 100 21.18 -11.12 -18.80
CA ARG A 100 21.41 -10.78 -20.22
C ARG A 100 21.68 -12.01 -21.10
N ASP A 101 21.68 -13.20 -20.51
CA ASP A 101 21.61 -14.50 -21.17
C ASP A 101 20.20 -15.08 -20.97
#